data_AF-W1PQU1-F1
#
_entry.id   AF-W1PQU1-F1
#
_cell.length_a   1.000
_cell.length_b   1.000
_cell.length_c   1.000
_cell.angle_alpha   90.00
_cell.angle_beta   90.00
_cell.angle_gamma   90.00
#
_symmetry.space_group_name_H-M   'P 1'
#
loop_
_entity.id
_entity.type
_entity.pdbx_description
1 polymer ?
#
loop_
_entity_poly.entity_id
_entity_poly.type
_entity_poly.pdbx_seq_one_letter_code
_entity_poly.pdbx_strand_id
1 'polypeptide(L)'
;MLLLCEGQQLSTNLYDSSCPDALSTIRTAIRTAISAERRMGASLIHLHFHDCFVNGCDASLLLDSTSSFESEQNAIQNIDSARGYHLQLETLL
;
A
#
# COMPACT_ATOMS: atom_id res chain seq x y z
N MET A 1 -21.99 -11.98 18.01
CA MET A 1 -21.10 -12.35 19.13
C MET A 1 -19.85 -12.97 18.52
N LEU A 2 -18.83 -12.12 18.33
CA LEU A 2 -17.39 -12.40 18.18
C LEU A 2 -16.99 -13.73 17.53
N LEU A 3 -16.85 -13.74 16.19
CA LEU A 3 -15.81 -14.52 15.55
C LEU A 3 -14.60 -13.60 15.44
N LEU A 4 -13.70 -13.76 16.41
CA LEU A 4 -12.36 -13.19 16.39
C LEU A 4 -11.61 -13.80 15.20
N CYS A 5 -11.18 -12.98 14.25
CA CYS A 5 -9.87 -13.24 13.65
C CYS A 5 -8.88 -12.62 14.64
N GLU A 6 -8.50 -13.38 15.67
CA GLU A 6 -7.41 -12.93 16.55
C GLU A 6 -6.15 -12.85 15.70
N GLY A 7 -5.51 -11.68 15.77
CA GLY A 7 -4.42 -11.24 14.91
C GLY A 7 -3.40 -12.34 14.61
N GLN A 8 -3.29 -12.68 13.33
CA GLN A 8 -2.07 -13.28 12.83
C GLN A 8 -0.92 -12.32 13.14
N GLN A 9 0.03 -12.79 13.95
CA GLN A 9 1.24 -12.06 14.25
C GLN A 9 1.99 -11.85 12.93
N LEU A 10 2.22 -10.58 12.56
CA LEU A 10 3.08 -10.26 11.43
C LEU A 10 4.47 -10.86 11.66
N SER A 11 5.04 -11.46 10.61
CA SER A 11 6.37 -12.04 10.66
C SER A 11 7.26 -11.45 9.55
N THR A 12 8.52 -11.22 9.88
CA THR A 12 9.51 -10.68 8.93
C THR A 12 9.92 -11.68 7.86
N ASN A 13 9.61 -12.97 8.03
CA ASN A 13 9.98 -14.07 7.13
C ASN A 13 8.79 -14.66 6.35
N LEU A 14 7.65 -13.96 6.33
CA LEU A 14 6.41 -14.46 5.71
C LEU A 14 6.60 -14.91 4.24
N TYR A 15 7.47 -14.21 3.51
CA TYR A 15 7.71 -14.45 2.08
C TYR A 15 8.96 -15.31 1.79
N ASP A 16 9.73 -15.72 2.79
CA ASP A 16 11.03 -16.37 2.59
C ASP A 16 10.96 -17.66 1.75
N SER A 17 9.84 -18.39 1.83
CA SER A 17 9.63 -19.65 1.09
C SER A 17 8.73 -19.50 -0.14
N SER A 18 7.72 -18.63 -0.08
CA SER A 18 6.71 -18.47 -1.13
C SER A 18 7.12 -17.46 -2.20
N CYS A 19 7.84 -16.41 -1.83
CA CYS A 19 8.35 -15.37 -2.72
C CYS A 19 9.67 -14.79 -2.18
N PRO A 20 10.79 -15.53 -2.29
CA PRO A 20 12.07 -15.15 -1.66
C PRO A 20 12.61 -13.79 -2.13
N ASP A 21 12.26 -13.39 -3.35
CA ASP A 21 12.69 -12.14 -3.98
C ASP A 21 11.71 -10.97 -3.78
N ALA A 22 10.67 -11.13 -2.96
CA ALA A 22 9.68 -10.07 -2.73
C ALA A 22 10.34 -8.77 -2.23
N LEU A 23 11.16 -8.86 -1.17
CA LEU A 23 11.79 -7.68 -0.57
C LEU A 23 12.85 -7.04 -1.47
N SER A 24 13.60 -7.83 -2.26
CA SER A 24 14.61 -7.32 -3.19
C SER A 24 13.94 -6.62 -4.37
N THR A 25 12.87 -7.18 -4.91
CA THR A 25 12.04 -6.60 -5.97
C THR A 25 11.42 -5.27 -5.53
N ILE A 26 10.74 -5.26 -4.37
CA ILE A 26 10.12 -4.05 -3.82
C ILE A 26 11.16 -2.94 -3.59
N ARG A 27 12.32 -3.26 -3.01
CA ARG A 27 13.40 -2.27 -2.80
C ARG A 27 13.91 -1.69 -4.11
N THR A 28 14.00 -2.50 -5.15
CA THR A 28 14.48 -2.06 -6.47
C THR A 28 13.47 -1.11 -7.11
N ALA A 29 12.18 -1.47 -7.12
CA ALA A 29 11.11 -0.63 -7.63
C ALA A 29 11.04 0.73 -6.90
N ILE A 30 11.08 0.72 -5.57
CA ILE A 30 11.07 1.95 -4.75
C ILE A 30 12.29 2.83 -5.06
N ARG A 31 13.49 2.25 -5.19
CA ARG A 31 14.71 3.02 -5.53
C ARG A 31 14.64 3.64 -6.92
N THR A 32 14.13 2.90 -7.90
CA THR A 32 13.91 3.41 -9.26
C THR A 32 12.90 4.55 -9.26
N ALA A 33 11.80 4.41 -8.51
CA ALA A 33 10.81 5.47 -8.41
C ALA A 33 11.34 6.73 -7.72
N ILE A 34 12.11 6.59 -6.64
CA ILE A 34 12.74 7.72 -5.94
C ILE A 34 13.80 8.41 -6.80
N SER A 35 14.53 7.65 -7.63
CA SER A 35 15.54 8.24 -8.53
C SER A 35 14.88 9.04 -9.65
N ALA A 36 13.75 8.59 -10.17
CA ALA A 36 12.93 9.34 -11.12
C ALA A 36 12.27 10.58 -10.48
N GLU A 37 11.74 10.42 -9.25
CA GLU A 37 11.11 11.50 -8.51
C GLU A 37 11.38 11.41 -7.00
N ARG A 38 12.23 12.29 -6.48
CA ARG A 38 12.66 12.26 -5.07
C ARG A 38 11.51 12.33 -4.06
N ARG A 39 10.42 13.04 -4.38
CA ARG A 39 9.24 13.16 -3.50
C ARG A 39 8.50 11.83 -3.33
N MET A 40 8.73 10.85 -4.20
CA MET A 40 8.02 9.58 -4.16
C MET A 40 8.22 8.80 -2.86
N GLY A 41 9.41 8.88 -2.26
CA GLY A 41 9.67 8.22 -0.97
C GLY A 41 8.74 8.72 0.14
N ALA A 42 8.47 10.03 0.17
CA ALA A 42 7.51 10.61 1.12
C ALA A 42 6.06 10.22 0.77
N SER A 43 5.72 10.21 -0.52
CA SER A 43 4.39 9.81 -0.99
C SER A 43 4.03 8.37 -0.62
N LEU A 44 4.96 7.42 -0.74
CA LEU A 44 4.73 6.01 -0.40
C LEU A 44 4.50 5.79 1.11
N ILE A 45 5.27 6.49 1.96
CA ILE A 45 5.06 6.43 3.42
C ILE A 45 3.72 7.05 3.80
N HIS A 46 3.35 8.17 3.16
CA HIS A 46 2.05 8.81 3.37
C HIS A 46 0.89 7.88 3.02
N LEU A 47 0.97 7.14 1.90
CA LEU A 47 -0.04 6.15 1.53
C LEU A 47 -0.18 5.04 2.58
N HIS A 48 0.94 4.45 3.03
CA HIS A 48 0.90 3.42 4.07
C HIS A 48 0.28 3.94 5.38
N PHE A 49 0.59 5.17 5.76
CA PHE A 49 -0.01 5.80 6.92
C PHE A 49 -1.53 5.96 6.77
N HIS A 50 -2.01 6.47 5.62
CA HIS A 50 -3.43 6.69 5.40
C HIS A 50 -4.23 5.40 5.31
N ASP A 51 -3.67 4.35 4.69
CA ASP A 51 -4.25 3.01 4.65
C ASP A 51 -4.41 2.47 6.08
N CYS A 52 -3.30 2.39 6.83
CA CYS A 52 -3.34 1.86 8.20
C CYS A 52 -4.23 2.65 9.17
N PHE A 53 -4.48 3.93 8.90
CA PHE A 53 -5.29 4.78 9.79
C PHE A 53 -6.80 4.56 9.59
N VAL A 54 -7.23 4.10 8.42
CA VAL A 54 -8.64 3.83 8.09
C VAL A 54 -8.83 2.33 8.04
N ASN A 55 -9.53 1.76 9.03
CA ASN A 55 -9.85 0.32 9.11
C ASN A 55 -8.66 -0.68 9.10
N GLY A 56 -7.41 -0.21 9.04
CA GLY A 56 -6.20 -1.03 9.17
C GLY A 56 -5.41 -1.14 7.88
N CYS A 57 -4.26 -1.81 7.91
CA CYS A 57 -3.35 -1.91 6.77
C CYS A 57 -3.82 -3.02 5.80
N ASP A 58 -4.92 -2.80 5.09
CA ASP A 58 -5.57 -3.78 4.22
C ASP A 58 -5.52 -3.43 2.72
N ALA A 59 -4.81 -2.35 2.37
CA ALA A 59 -4.69 -1.81 1.01
C ALA A 59 -6.02 -1.30 0.41
N SER A 60 -7.03 -1.03 1.24
CA SER A 60 -8.31 -0.44 0.82
C SER A 60 -8.15 0.92 0.15
N LEU A 61 -7.14 1.70 0.56
CA LEU A 61 -6.82 3.01 -0.05
C LEU A 61 -6.46 2.90 -1.55
N LEU A 62 -6.01 1.73 -2.01
CA LEU A 62 -5.60 1.52 -3.40
C LEU A 62 -6.76 1.18 -4.33
N LEU A 63 -7.98 1.00 -3.81
CA LEU A 63 -9.14 0.62 -4.62
C LEU A 63 -9.74 1.85 -5.31
N ASP A 64 -9.92 1.77 -6.62
CA ASP A 64 -10.59 2.81 -7.41
C ASP A 64 -12.12 2.74 -7.25
N SER A 65 -12.82 3.86 -7.49
CA SER A 65 -14.28 3.90 -7.42
C SER A 65 -14.90 2.98 -8.47
N THR A 66 -15.99 2.33 -8.10
CA THR A 66 -16.85 1.55 -8.99
C THR A 66 -18.30 2.03 -8.88
N SER A 67 -19.23 1.47 -9.64
CA SER A 67 -20.64 1.83 -9.54
C SER A 67 -21.27 1.54 -8.17
N SER A 68 -20.64 0.71 -7.34
CA SER A 68 -21.15 0.28 -6.04
C SER A 68 -20.20 0.57 -4.88
N PHE A 69 -19.05 1.22 -5.14
CA PHE A 69 -18.02 1.48 -4.14
C PHE A 69 -17.38 2.84 -4.39
N GLU A 70 -17.32 3.66 -3.34
CA GLU A 70 -16.62 4.94 -3.37
C GLU A 70 -15.21 4.78 -2.82
N SER A 71 -14.22 5.16 -3.62
CA SER A 71 -12.82 5.07 -3.26
C SER A 71 -12.45 6.01 -2.11
N GLU A 72 -11.61 5.51 -1.21
CA GLU A 72 -10.96 6.32 -0.18
C GLU A 72 -10.03 7.38 -0.77
N GLN A 73 -9.59 7.24 -2.03
CA GLN A 73 -8.83 8.26 -2.74
C GLN A 73 -9.59 9.59 -2.87
N ASN A 74 -10.94 9.55 -2.87
CA ASN A 74 -11.79 10.74 -2.94
C ASN A 74 -12.07 11.37 -1.57
N ALA A 75 -11.59 10.79 -0.47
CA ALA A 75 -11.71 11.38 0.85
C ALA A 75 -10.94 12.71 0.92
N ILE A 76 -11.39 13.66 1.76
CA ILE A 76 -10.82 15.02 1.87
C ILE A 76 -9.31 14.98 2.15
N GLN A 77 -8.85 13.96 2.87
CA GLN A 77 -7.45 13.78 3.25
C GLN A 77 -6.58 13.27 2.10
N ASN A 78 -7.19 12.67 1.08
CA ASN A 78 -6.52 11.97 -0.03
C ASN A 78 -6.68 12.68 -1.38
N ILE A 79 -7.84 13.32 -1.62
CA ILE A 79 -8.15 14.01 -2.87
C ILE A 79 -7.15 15.14 -3.12
N ASP A 80 -6.57 15.16 -4.32
CA ASP A 80 -5.50 16.09 -4.75
C ASP A 80 -4.27 16.14 -3.82
N SER A 81 -4.08 15.12 -2.97
CA SER A 81 -3.05 15.08 -1.93
C SER A 81 -2.23 13.78 -2.00
N ALA A 82 -2.90 12.64 -1.80
CA ALA A 82 -2.28 11.33 -1.85
C ALA A 82 -1.96 10.94 -3.29
N ARG A 83 -0.80 10.31 -3.48
CA ARG A 83 -0.19 10.07 -4.80
C ARG A 83 0.78 8.91 -4.76
N GLY A 84 1.11 8.37 -5.93
CA GLY A 84 2.02 7.22 -6.04
C GLY A 84 1.31 5.87 -6.02
N TYR A 85 -0.02 5.85 -6.16
CA TYR A 85 -0.84 4.63 -6.23
C TYR A 85 -0.33 3.63 -7.28
N HIS A 86 0.07 4.13 -8.44
CA HIS A 86 0.60 3.33 -9.55
C HIS A 86 1.81 2.48 -9.18
N LEU A 87 2.72 2.95 -8.32
CA LEU A 87 3.89 2.18 -7.92
C LEU A 87 3.55 1.00 -7.01
N GLN A 88 2.51 1.14 -6.18
CA GLN A 88 2.04 0.02 -5.37
C GLN A 88 1.35 -1.06 -6.23
N LEU A 89 0.80 -0.67 -7.38
CA LEU A 89 0.14 -1.57 -8.33
C LEU A 89 1.12 -2.26 -9.30
N GLU A 90 2.17 -1.57 -9.77
CA GLU A 90 3.09 -2.09 -10.80
C GLU A 90 4.26 -2.92 -10.26
N THR A 91 4.49 -2.97 -8.95
CA THR A 91 5.61 -3.78 -8.39
C THR A 91 5.34 -5.30 -8.45
N LEU A 92 4.16 -5.72 -8.92
CA LEU A 92 3.70 -7.11 -9.02
C LEU A 92 3.53 -7.63 -10.46
N LEU A 93 3.94 -6.86 -11.47
CA LEU A 93 3.92 -7.26 -12.89
C LEU A 93 5.35 -7.41 -13.46
#